data_AF-A0A3N9NPZ0-F1
#
_entry.id   AF-A0A3N9NPZ0-F1
#
_cell.length_a   1.000
_cell.length_b   1.000
_cell.length_c   1.000
_cell.angle_alpha   90.00
_cell.angle_beta   90.00
_cell.angle_gamma   90.00
#
_symmetry.space_group_name_H-M   'P 1'
#
loop_
_entity.id
_entity.type
_entity.pdbx_description
1 polymer ?
#
loop_
_entity_poly.entity_id
_entity_poly.type
_entity_poly.pdbx_seq_one_letter_code
_entity_poly.pdbx_strand_id
1 'polypeptide(L)'
;MKNLISLFCIACLFYGCVHVKNSDSVRCKVTPFRLSDLSLLDGPFKHTTELSKKSLLHYEPDRFLARFRSEAGLEPKANAYGGWQAETIAGHSLGHYLSGCALMYQSTGDSRFFDRVACIVDELEACQLADGDGYIGAIPNGKEILTQVAKGDIRSQGFDLNGLWAPFYTHHKVFAGLRDA
;
A
#
# COMPACT_ATOMS: atom_id res chain seq x y z
N MET A 1 34.38 -54.29 -25.67
CA MET A 1 34.22 -55.23 -24.54
C MET A 1 34.34 -54.43 -23.25
N LYS A 2 33.20 -54.29 -22.55
CA LYS A 2 33.04 -54.27 -21.08
C LYS A 2 33.74 -53.12 -20.31
N ASN A 3 33.12 -52.29 -19.49
CA ASN A 3 31.80 -52.21 -18.85
C ASN A 3 31.72 -50.76 -18.27
N LEU A 4 30.64 -50.00 -18.46
CA LEU A 4 29.46 -49.99 -17.58
C LEU A 4 29.84 -49.64 -16.12
N ILE A 5 29.77 -48.35 -15.75
CA ILE A 5 29.46 -47.87 -14.38
C ILE A 5 28.84 -46.46 -14.47
N SER A 6 27.64 -46.36 -13.92
CA SER A 6 26.92 -45.19 -13.42
C SER A 6 26.26 -44.19 -14.37
N LEU A 7 25.20 -44.69 -15.01
CA LEU A 7 23.90 -44.00 -15.06
C LEU A 7 23.36 -43.84 -13.61
N PHE A 8 23.45 -42.65 -13.01
CA PHE A 8 22.75 -42.17 -11.81
C PHE A 8 23.04 -40.65 -11.80
N CYS A 9 22.17 -39.71 -12.14
CA CYS A 9 20.84 -39.44 -11.63
C CYS A 9 20.05 -38.64 -12.69
N ILE A 10 19.19 -39.32 -13.45
CA ILE A 10 17.98 -38.70 -14.00
C ILE A 10 16.87 -39.10 -13.03
N ALA A 11 16.51 -38.20 -12.12
CA ALA A 11 15.23 -38.11 -11.40
C ALA A 11 15.43 -37.32 -10.09
N CYS A 12 14.43 -36.49 -9.76
CA CYS A 12 14.37 -35.59 -8.60
C CYS A 12 15.22 -34.32 -8.81
N LEU A 13 14.67 -33.12 -8.99
CA LEU A 13 13.49 -32.55 -8.37
C LEU A 13 12.86 -31.55 -9.36
N PHE A 14 11.76 -31.94 -10.00
CA PHE A 14 10.69 -30.98 -10.24
C PHE A 14 10.41 -30.35 -8.87
N TYR A 15 10.81 -29.10 -8.68
CA TYR A 15 10.36 -28.30 -7.55
C TYR A 15 8.84 -28.38 -7.60
N GLY A 16 8.29 -29.19 -6.70
CA GLY A 16 6.87 -29.29 -6.51
C GLY A 16 6.37 -27.87 -6.34
N CYS A 17 5.50 -27.45 -7.25
CA CYS A 17 4.50 -26.49 -6.89
C CYS A 17 3.83 -27.10 -5.66
N VAL A 18 4.21 -26.63 -4.48
CA VAL A 18 3.47 -26.90 -3.26
C VAL A 18 2.13 -26.23 -3.52
N HIS A 19 1.21 -26.98 -4.11
CA HIS A 19 -0.20 -26.71 -4.02
C HIS A 19 -0.51 -26.77 -2.53
N VAL A 20 -0.40 -25.63 -1.86
CA VAL A 20 -1.07 -25.42 -0.59
C VAL A 20 -2.54 -25.62 -0.91
N LYS A 21 -3.04 -26.84 -0.71
CA LYS A 21 -4.46 -27.10 -0.60
C LYS A 21 -4.90 -26.39 0.68
N ASN A 22 -5.29 -25.13 0.53
CA ASN A 22 -6.00 -24.41 1.57
C ASN A 22 -7.39 -25.07 1.67
N SER A 23 -7.47 -26.16 2.44
CA SER A 23 -8.66 -27.03 2.51
C SER A 23 -9.78 -26.46 3.36
N ASP A 24 -9.56 -25.34 4.04
CA ASP A 24 -10.51 -24.78 4.98
C ASP A 24 -11.07 -23.47 4.44
N SER A 25 -11.73 -23.53 3.27
CA SER A 25 -12.57 -22.42 2.83
C SER A 25 -13.80 -22.37 3.75
N VAL A 26 -13.73 -21.58 4.81
CA VAL A 26 -14.92 -21.21 5.58
C VAL A 26 -15.89 -20.54 4.61
N ARG A 27 -16.95 -21.26 4.21
CA ARG A 27 -17.95 -20.74 3.28
C ARG A 27 -18.71 -19.61 3.97
N CYS A 28 -18.42 -18.37 3.59
CA CYS A 28 -19.14 -17.22 4.12
C CYS A 28 -20.63 -17.33 3.72
N LYS A 29 -21.53 -17.36 4.72
CA LYS A 29 -22.98 -17.51 4.50
C LYS A 29 -23.62 -16.24 3.92
N VAL A 30 -22.95 -15.10 4.06
CA VAL A 30 -23.39 -13.78 3.60
C VAL A 30 -22.19 -13.01 3.06
N THR A 31 -22.41 -12.20 2.03
CA THR A 31 -21.40 -11.30 1.46
C THR A 31 -21.91 -9.87 1.50
N PRO A 32 -21.06 -8.88 1.79
CA PRO A 32 -21.48 -7.48 1.73
C PRO A 32 -21.82 -7.09 0.28
N PHE A 33 -22.75 -6.14 0.11
CA PHE A 33 -22.97 -5.48 -1.17
C PHE A 33 -21.73 -4.68 -1.56
N ARG A 34 -21.45 -4.59 -2.86
CA ARG A 34 -20.42 -3.66 -3.34
C ARG A 34 -20.95 -2.24 -3.23
N LEU A 35 -20.07 -1.27 -3.02
CA LEU A 35 -20.46 0.15 -2.97
C LEU A 35 -21.11 0.61 -4.29
N SER A 36 -20.63 0.06 -5.41
CA SER A 36 -21.20 0.31 -6.75
C SER A 36 -22.63 -0.22 -6.94
N ASP A 37 -23.07 -1.16 -6.10
CA ASP A 37 -24.41 -1.77 -6.20
C ASP A 37 -25.45 -0.96 -5.41
N LEU A 38 -25.02 0.08 -4.70
CA LEU A 38 -25.84 0.87 -3.78
C LEU A 38 -25.83 2.33 -4.22
N SER A 39 -26.97 3.00 -4.10
CA SER A 39 -27.09 4.44 -4.31
C SER A 39 -27.77 5.07 -3.11
N LEU A 40 -27.10 6.05 -2.50
CA LEU A 40 -27.69 6.84 -1.42
C LEU A 40 -28.77 7.76 -1.99
N LEU A 41 -29.97 7.68 -1.41
CA LEU A 41 -31.05 8.63 -1.64
C LEU A 41 -30.77 9.95 -0.90
N ASP A 42 -31.59 10.95 -1.17
CA ASP A 42 -31.55 12.22 -0.45
C ASP A 42 -31.69 12.00 1.06
N GLY A 43 -30.81 12.68 1.83
CA GLY A 43 -30.76 12.54 3.28
C GLY A 43 -29.38 12.85 3.86
N PRO A 44 -29.21 12.66 5.19
CA PRO A 44 -27.99 13.03 5.90
C PRO A 44 -26.74 12.30 5.40
N PHE A 45 -26.85 11.03 4.99
CA PHE A 45 -25.70 10.28 4.48
C PHE A 45 -25.22 10.78 3.11
N LYS A 46 -26.15 11.13 2.21
CA LYS A 46 -25.82 11.75 0.93
C LYS A 46 -25.20 13.14 1.14
N HIS A 47 -25.74 13.93 2.08
CA HIS A 47 -25.16 15.22 2.45
C HIS A 47 -23.72 15.09 2.94
N THR A 48 -23.44 14.18 3.88
CA THR A 48 -22.07 13.92 4.36
C THR A 48 -21.16 13.43 3.24
N THR A 49 -21.64 12.58 2.34
CA THR A 49 -20.86 12.14 1.17
C THR A 49 -20.44 13.32 0.30
N GLU A 50 -21.33 14.27 0.01
CA GLU A 50 -20.98 15.46 -0.78
C GLU A 50 -20.01 16.40 -0.05
N LEU A 51 -20.07 16.49 1.29
CA LEU A 51 -19.07 17.21 2.09
C LEU A 51 -17.70 16.50 2.05
N SER A 52 -17.67 15.18 2.22
CA SER A 52 -16.45 14.38 2.11
C SER A 52 -15.83 14.50 0.73
N LYS A 53 -16.61 14.52 -0.35
CA LYS A 53 -16.11 14.78 -1.71
C LYS A 53 -15.37 16.11 -1.78
N LYS A 54 -15.97 17.19 -1.30
CA LYS A 54 -15.33 18.52 -1.29
C LYS A 54 -14.02 18.51 -0.52
N SER A 55 -13.98 17.86 0.64
CA SER A 55 -12.76 17.75 1.45
C SER A 55 -11.67 16.93 0.75
N LEU A 56 -11.99 15.76 0.20
CA LEU A 56 -11.01 14.92 -0.50
C LEU A 56 -10.46 15.59 -1.77
N LEU A 57 -11.30 16.35 -2.48
CA LEU A 57 -10.88 17.11 -3.66
C LEU A 57 -10.02 18.33 -3.31
N HIS A 58 -10.02 18.78 -2.05
CA HIS A 58 -9.20 19.90 -1.60
C HIS A 58 -7.73 19.50 -1.37
N TYR A 59 -7.45 18.24 -1.05
CA TYR A 59 -6.09 17.77 -0.88
C TYR A 59 -5.36 17.63 -2.24
N GLU A 60 -4.06 17.90 -2.21
CA GLU A 60 -3.15 17.85 -3.34
C GLU A 60 -2.33 16.54 -3.28
N PRO A 61 -2.49 15.61 -4.23
CA PRO A 61 -1.79 14.32 -4.21
C PRO A 61 -0.27 14.44 -4.18
N ASP A 62 0.31 15.36 -4.96
CA ASP A 62 1.77 15.55 -5.05
C ASP A 62 2.41 15.90 -3.70
N ARG A 63 1.67 16.57 -2.81
CA ARG A 63 2.16 16.92 -1.47
C ARG A 63 2.21 15.73 -0.53
N PHE A 64 1.33 14.74 -0.72
CA PHE A 64 1.42 13.46 -0.02
C PHE A 64 2.53 12.57 -0.58
N LEU A 65 2.74 12.62 -1.90
CA LEU A 65 3.76 11.84 -2.61
C LEU A 65 5.18 12.40 -2.46
N ALA A 66 5.33 13.66 -2.06
CA ALA A 66 6.62 14.36 -1.96
C ALA A 66 7.71 13.55 -1.24
N ARG A 67 7.38 12.96 -0.08
CA ARG A 67 8.35 12.15 0.68
C ARG A 67 8.57 10.75 0.11
N PHE A 68 7.55 10.14 -0.52
CA PHE A 68 7.76 8.87 -1.23
C PHE A 68 8.78 9.05 -2.35
N ARG A 69 8.67 10.16 -3.09
CA ARG A 69 9.61 10.50 -4.15
C ARG A 69 11.02 10.73 -3.58
N SER A 70 11.15 11.55 -2.53
CA SER A 70 12.49 11.83 -1.96
C SER A 70 13.17 10.59 -1.38
N GLU A 71 12.45 9.73 -0.66
CA GLU A 71 13.03 8.49 -0.11
C GLU A 71 13.40 7.48 -1.21
N ALA A 72 12.73 7.52 -2.36
CA ALA A 72 13.08 6.74 -3.55
C ALA A 72 14.17 7.40 -4.42
N GLY A 73 14.76 8.52 -3.98
CA GLY A 73 15.79 9.24 -4.74
C GLY A 73 15.27 10.05 -5.93
N LEU A 74 13.96 10.30 -6.00
CA LEU A 74 13.31 11.11 -7.03
C LEU A 74 13.04 12.54 -6.52
N GLU A 75 13.10 13.52 -7.43
CA GLU A 75 12.73 14.90 -7.14
C GLU A 75 11.24 15.01 -6.77
N PRO A 76 10.87 15.60 -5.60
CA PRO A 76 9.49 15.86 -5.24
C PRO A 76 8.80 16.84 -6.21
N LYS A 77 7.51 16.60 -6.50
CA LYS A 77 6.71 17.48 -7.37
C LYS A 77 6.04 18.64 -6.63
N ALA A 78 5.98 18.57 -5.32
CA ALA A 78 5.44 19.61 -4.46
C ALA A 78 6.08 19.54 -3.07
N ASN A 79 5.87 20.60 -2.26
CA ASN A 79 6.29 20.60 -0.88
C ASN A 79 5.43 19.63 -0.05
N ALA A 80 6.10 18.78 0.74
CA ALA A 80 5.43 17.86 1.63
C ALA A 80 4.44 18.57 2.57
N TYR A 81 3.36 17.88 2.95
CA TYR A 81 2.55 18.33 4.07
C TYR A 81 3.38 18.34 5.37
N GLY A 82 3.04 19.26 6.28
CA GLY A 82 3.64 19.35 7.62
C GLY A 82 2.95 18.43 8.63
N GLY A 83 3.00 18.80 9.91
CA GLY A 83 2.41 18.01 10.99
C GLY A 83 3.01 16.60 11.02
N TRP A 84 2.17 15.58 11.18
CA TRP A 84 2.65 14.19 11.23
C TRP A 84 3.29 13.70 9.92
N GLN A 85 3.02 14.36 8.79
CA GLN A 85 3.71 14.06 7.53
C GLN A 85 5.17 14.59 7.50
N ALA A 86 5.58 15.39 8.49
CA ALA A 86 6.96 15.80 8.66
C ALA A 86 7.78 14.85 9.56
N GLU A 87 7.13 13.90 10.23
CA GLU A 87 7.70 13.00 11.24
C GLU A 87 7.95 11.58 10.70
N THR A 88 8.47 10.68 11.54
CA THR A 88 8.75 9.27 11.17
C THR A 88 7.50 8.39 10.99
N ILE A 89 6.30 8.98 10.98
CA ILE A 89 5.03 8.34 10.61
C ILE A 89 4.59 8.74 9.18
N ALA A 90 5.35 9.58 8.48
CA ALA A 90 5.03 10.07 7.13
C ALA A 90 4.62 8.96 6.15
N GLY A 91 3.65 9.27 5.29
CA GLY A 91 3.06 8.33 4.32
C GLY A 91 1.74 7.70 4.78
N HIS A 92 1.45 7.67 6.08
CA HIS A 92 0.20 7.06 6.58
C HIS A 92 -1.05 7.76 6.02
N SER A 93 -1.00 9.09 5.86
CA SER A 93 -2.11 9.87 5.31
C SER A 93 -2.32 9.62 3.82
N LEU A 94 -1.27 9.38 3.04
CA LEU A 94 -1.43 9.01 1.62
C LEU A 94 -2.22 7.70 1.52
N GLY A 95 -1.90 6.71 2.34
CA GLY A 95 -2.61 5.44 2.37
C GLY A 95 -4.11 5.59 2.65
N HIS A 96 -4.46 6.36 3.70
CA HIS A 96 -5.86 6.68 3.99
C HIS A 96 -6.53 7.50 2.88
N TYR A 97 -5.82 8.45 2.30
CA TYR A 97 -6.32 9.29 1.21
C TYR A 97 -6.62 8.48 -0.05
N LEU A 98 -5.75 7.53 -0.39
CA LEU A 98 -5.93 6.62 -1.52
C LEU A 98 -7.18 5.76 -1.34
N SER A 99 -7.33 5.10 -0.17
CA SER A 99 -8.58 4.39 0.17
C SER A 99 -9.80 5.31 0.08
N GLY A 100 -9.71 6.53 0.62
CA GLY A 100 -10.79 7.51 0.60
C GLY A 100 -11.23 7.87 -0.83
N CYS A 101 -10.28 8.10 -1.74
CA CYS A 101 -10.57 8.39 -3.15
C CYS A 101 -11.15 7.17 -3.86
N ALA A 102 -10.58 5.98 -3.67
CA ALA A 102 -11.05 4.75 -4.32
C ALA A 102 -12.49 4.41 -3.92
N LEU A 103 -12.79 4.44 -2.61
CA LEU A 103 -14.14 4.18 -2.10
C LEU A 103 -15.13 5.27 -2.54
N MET A 104 -14.69 6.54 -2.66
CA MET A 104 -15.54 7.63 -3.14
C MET A 104 -15.89 7.46 -4.63
N TYR A 105 -14.94 7.02 -5.46
CA TYR A 105 -15.20 6.68 -6.85
C TYR A 105 -16.21 5.52 -6.94
N GLN A 106 -15.98 4.43 -6.23
CA GLN A 106 -16.89 3.27 -6.22
C GLN A 106 -18.32 3.63 -5.76
N SER A 107 -18.45 4.57 -4.82
CA SER A 107 -19.75 4.96 -4.27
C SER A 107 -20.52 5.99 -5.11
N THR A 108 -19.83 6.77 -5.95
CA THR A 108 -20.42 7.96 -6.59
C THR A 108 -20.22 8.05 -8.09
N GLY A 109 -19.27 7.29 -8.65
CA GLY A 109 -18.89 7.35 -10.07
C GLY A 109 -18.18 8.64 -10.49
N ASP A 110 -17.81 9.53 -9.55
CA ASP A 110 -17.15 10.80 -9.86
C ASP A 110 -15.70 10.58 -10.31
N SER A 111 -15.45 10.74 -11.61
CA SER A 111 -14.18 10.37 -12.27
C SER A 111 -12.97 11.11 -11.71
N ARG A 112 -13.14 12.27 -11.09
CA ARG A 112 -12.03 13.03 -10.48
C ARG A 112 -11.33 12.27 -9.35
N PHE A 113 -12.01 11.31 -8.74
CA PHE A 113 -11.41 10.41 -7.75
C PHE A 113 -10.67 9.26 -8.42
N PHE A 114 -11.19 8.73 -9.53
CA PHE A 114 -10.47 7.75 -10.36
C PHE A 114 -9.15 8.34 -10.85
N ASP A 115 -9.16 9.56 -11.39
CA ASP A 115 -7.96 10.24 -11.88
C ASP A 115 -6.91 10.43 -10.78
N ARG A 116 -7.34 10.72 -9.55
CA ARG A 116 -6.45 10.81 -8.38
C ARG A 116 -5.88 9.46 -7.99
N VAL A 117 -6.69 8.41 -7.96
CA VAL A 117 -6.26 7.05 -7.64
C VAL A 117 -5.21 6.59 -8.65
N ALA A 118 -5.51 6.70 -9.95
CA ALA A 118 -4.59 6.34 -11.01
C ALA A 118 -3.25 7.09 -10.90
N CYS A 119 -3.32 8.42 -10.75
CA CYS A 119 -2.13 9.25 -10.55
C CYS A 119 -1.28 8.81 -9.34
N ILE A 120 -1.91 8.53 -8.19
CA ILE A 120 -1.18 8.08 -7.00
C ILE A 120 -0.54 6.70 -7.23
N VAL A 121 -1.25 5.77 -7.85
CA VAL A 121 -0.72 4.42 -8.14
C VAL A 121 0.48 4.51 -9.09
N ASP A 122 0.37 5.29 -10.17
CA ASP A 122 1.46 5.51 -11.13
C ASP A 122 2.70 6.13 -10.44
N GLU A 123 2.50 7.09 -9.54
CA GLU A 123 3.60 7.73 -8.82
C GLU A 123 4.24 6.81 -7.78
N LEU A 124 3.45 5.95 -7.12
CA LEU A 124 3.98 4.94 -6.21
C LEU A 124 4.75 3.85 -6.97
N GLU A 125 4.28 3.45 -8.16
CA GLU A 125 5.03 2.57 -9.06
C GLU A 125 6.37 3.20 -9.47
N ALA A 126 6.37 4.47 -9.87
CA ALA A 126 7.60 5.18 -10.21
C ALA A 126 8.60 5.21 -9.04
N CYS A 127 8.13 5.41 -7.80
CA CYS A 127 8.96 5.34 -6.60
C CYS A 127 9.51 3.92 -6.38
N GLN A 128 8.66 2.89 -6.52
CA GLN A 128 9.06 1.49 -6.34
C GLN A 128 10.13 1.06 -7.36
N LEU A 129 9.98 1.48 -8.62
CA LEU A 129 10.93 1.21 -9.69
C LEU A 129 12.26 1.94 -9.47
N ALA A 130 12.22 3.19 -9.00
CA ALA A 130 13.43 3.96 -8.72
C ALA A 130 14.23 3.39 -7.53
N ASP A 131 13.52 2.89 -6.52
CA ASP A 131 14.12 2.25 -5.35
C ASP A 131 14.78 0.88 -5.67
N GLY A 132 14.16 0.08 -6.54
CA GLY A 132 14.76 -1.08 -7.19
C GLY A 132 14.71 -2.41 -6.42
N ASP A 133 14.23 -2.45 -5.18
CA ASP A 133 14.02 -3.71 -4.42
C ASP A 133 12.58 -3.94 -3.95
N GLY A 134 11.65 -3.13 -4.44
CA GLY A 134 10.22 -3.24 -4.17
C GLY A 134 9.76 -2.44 -2.95
N TYR A 135 10.66 -1.75 -2.25
CA TYR A 135 10.29 -0.88 -1.14
C TYR A 135 9.50 0.36 -1.63
N ILE A 136 8.44 0.69 -0.89
CA ILE A 136 7.66 1.93 -1.05
C ILE A 136 7.48 2.52 0.34
N GLY A 137 8.03 3.70 0.58
CA GLY A 137 7.90 4.38 1.87
C GLY A 137 8.20 5.87 1.79
N ALA A 138 7.63 6.61 2.72
CA ALA A 138 7.87 8.06 2.91
C ALA A 138 8.51 8.36 4.27
N ILE A 139 8.82 7.33 5.04
CA ILE A 139 9.42 7.45 6.37
C ILE A 139 10.91 7.77 6.18
N PRO A 140 11.42 8.87 6.76
CA PRO A 140 12.84 9.19 6.71
C PRO A 140 13.71 8.04 7.20
N ASN A 141 14.66 7.60 6.39
CA ASN A 141 15.55 6.45 6.67
C ASN A 141 14.78 5.14 6.92
N GLY A 142 13.52 5.06 6.48
CA GLY A 142 12.62 3.94 6.78
C GLY A 142 13.15 2.62 6.26
N LYS A 143 13.68 2.61 5.02
CA LYS A 143 14.26 1.42 4.38
C LYS A 143 15.45 0.88 5.15
N GLU A 144 16.37 1.75 5.56
CA GLU A 144 17.55 1.35 6.32
C GLU A 144 17.16 0.73 7.67
N ILE A 145 16.28 1.41 8.42
CA ILE A 145 15.87 0.94 9.74
C ILE A 145 15.06 -0.36 9.64
N LEU A 146 14.17 -0.50 8.65
CA LEU A 146 13.44 -1.74 8.43
C LEU A 146 14.35 -2.88 7.95
N THR A 147 15.47 -2.58 7.29
CA THR A 147 16.51 -3.56 6.99
C THR A 147 17.21 -4.07 8.26
N GLN A 148 17.40 -3.23 9.28
CA GLN A 148 17.90 -3.67 10.60
C GLN A 148 16.92 -4.63 11.24
N VAL A 149 15.63 -4.29 11.23
CA VAL A 149 14.54 -5.15 11.75
C VAL A 149 14.52 -6.50 11.03
N ALA A 150 14.66 -6.50 9.70
CA ALA A 150 14.71 -7.73 8.89
C ALA A 150 15.93 -8.62 9.24
N LYS A 151 17.02 -8.05 9.76
CA LYS A 151 18.21 -8.75 10.25
C LYS A 151 18.09 -9.23 11.71
N GLY A 152 16.95 -8.96 12.36
CA GLY A 152 16.70 -9.33 13.75
C GLY A 152 17.18 -8.30 14.79
N ASP A 153 17.69 -7.14 14.36
CA ASP A 153 17.97 -6.03 15.27
C ASP A 153 16.67 -5.26 15.55
N ILE A 154 16.00 -5.64 16.64
CA ILE A 154 14.66 -5.16 16.99
C ILE A 154 14.70 -4.49 18.37
N ARG A 155 14.45 -3.19 18.38
CA ARG A 155 14.30 -2.34 19.57
C ARG A 155 12.91 -1.73 19.52
N SER A 156 11.99 -2.20 20.35
CA SER A 156 10.59 -1.74 20.32
C SER A 156 10.10 -1.33 21.69
N GLN A 157 9.43 -0.18 21.76
CA GLN A 157 8.78 0.34 22.96
C GLN A 157 7.54 1.15 22.58
N GLY A 158 6.35 0.70 22.99
CA GLY A 158 5.10 1.41 22.69
C GLY A 158 4.87 1.55 21.18
N PHE A 159 4.88 2.78 20.68
CA PHE A 159 4.74 3.10 19.25
C PHE A 159 6.08 3.24 18.51
N ASP A 160 7.20 2.94 19.15
CA ASP A 160 8.53 2.99 18.55
C ASP A 160 8.98 1.63 18.03
N LEU A 161 9.59 1.65 16.84
CA LEU A 161 10.38 0.54 16.30
C LEU A 161 11.68 1.10 15.74
N ASN A 162 12.79 0.86 16.46
CA ASN A 162 14.13 1.30 16.11
C ASN A 162 14.22 2.82 15.85
N GLY A 163 13.43 3.65 16.57
CA GLY A 163 13.37 5.10 16.37
C GLY A 163 12.29 5.57 15.37
N LEU A 164 11.59 4.64 14.71
CA LEU A 164 10.49 4.96 13.81
C LEU A 164 9.16 4.94 14.56
N TRP A 165 8.32 5.95 14.29
CA TRP A 165 6.98 6.02 14.84
C TRP A 165 6.02 5.11 14.05
N ALA A 166 5.71 3.96 14.64
CA ALA A 166 4.74 2.98 14.17
C ALA A 166 4.88 2.63 12.66
N PRO A 167 6.07 2.24 12.17
CA PRO A 167 6.31 2.08 10.73
C PRO A 167 5.43 1.00 10.08
N PHE A 168 5.06 -0.06 10.80
CA PHE A 168 4.13 -1.07 10.27
C PHE A 168 2.70 -0.54 10.16
N TYR A 169 2.27 0.38 11.02
CA TYR A 169 1.00 1.07 10.85
C TYR A 169 1.00 1.87 9.55
N THR A 170 2.07 2.62 9.28
CA THR A 170 2.24 3.41 8.06
C THR A 170 2.17 2.54 6.81
N HIS A 171 2.98 1.48 6.73
CA HIS A 171 2.95 0.55 5.58
C HIS A 171 1.58 -0.12 5.43
N HIS A 172 0.94 -0.50 6.53
CA HIS A 172 -0.42 -1.04 6.49
C HIS A 172 -1.40 -0.06 5.81
N LYS A 173 -1.30 1.26 6.03
CA LYS A 173 -2.19 2.22 5.36
C LYS A 173 -1.90 2.30 3.87
N VAL A 174 -0.63 2.27 3.46
CA VAL A 174 -0.25 2.25 2.04
C VAL A 174 -0.79 0.98 1.37
N PHE A 175 -0.61 -0.19 1.99
CA PHE A 175 -1.16 -1.45 1.47
C PHE A 175 -2.69 -1.45 1.41
N ALA A 176 -3.37 -0.90 2.42
CA ALA A 176 -4.83 -0.78 2.40
C ALA A 176 -5.31 0.13 1.26
N GLY A 177 -4.64 1.27 1.06
CA GLY A 177 -4.91 2.18 -0.05
C GLY A 177 -4.77 1.49 -1.41
N LEU A 178 -3.65 0.80 -1.63
CA LEU A 178 -3.38 0.07 -2.88
C LEU A 178 -4.36 -1.09 -3.11
N ARG A 179 -4.83 -1.75 -2.04
CA ARG A 179 -5.84 -2.82 -2.14
C ARG A 179 -7.20 -2.27 -2.54
N ASP A 180 -7.55 -1.08 -2.06
CA ASP A 180 -8.87 -0.49 -2.30
C ASP A 180 -8.97 0.21 -3.68
N ALA A 181 -7.82 0.63 -4.23
CA ALA A 181 -7.64 1.20 -5.58
C ALA A 181 -7.97 0.19 -6.69
#